data_AF-A0A4Q3C5K8-F1
#
_entry.id   AF-A0A4Q3C5K8-F1
#
_cell.length_a   1.000
_cell.length_b   1.000
_cell.length_c   1.000
_cell.angle_alpha   90.00
_cell.angle_beta   90.00
_cell.angle_gamma   90.00
#
_symmetry.space_group_name_H-M   'P 1'
#
loop_
_entity.id
_entity.type
_entity.pdbx_description
1 polymer ?
#
loop_
_entity_poly.entity_id
_entity_poly.type
_entity_poly.pdbx_seq_one_letter_code
_entity_poly.pdbx_strand_id
1 'polypeptide(L)'
;RHLVADEPFGGQQHRLADEGRVEPRIGQRVAHRVDHRLVIDAVRNTLTDPRLDSAFIGEAMLLPSEGFIGDQMAVVDPVAIHKAREALRKDLGTTLENEWRDAYERTRANRFELSPQAKGARRLRSIALGFLMASGASDAPELALRQFSEADNMTDRMGAFGTLANSMTPQRDVAIAAFYEKFRDNGLVMDKWFSTQAFSIRPDTLDRVEELVAHPDFTITNPNRLRSVVGAMSGNQLIFHDPSGRGYRFLADMLLKVDKLNSQTAAKLVPPLGRWRRFDEGRAALMRAELNRLVETAGLSKDMFEQVSKSLA
;
A
#
# COMPACT_ATOMS: atom_id res chain seq x y z
N ARG A 1 37.79 60.72 3.67
CA ARG A 1 37.89 62.05 3.00
C ARG A 1 38.15 61.73 1.52
N HIS A 2 37.10 61.73 0.69
CA HIS A 2 36.80 62.81 -0.27
C HIS A 2 37.80 62.75 -1.44
N LEU A 3 37.45 62.53 -2.72
CA LEU A 3 36.38 63.06 -3.59
C LEU A 3 36.35 62.16 -4.88
N VAL A 4 35.21 61.78 -5.50
CA VAL A 4 34.29 62.57 -6.39
C VAL A 4 35.02 63.03 -7.67
N ALA A 5 34.51 62.99 -8.90
CA ALA A 5 33.39 62.37 -9.61
C ALA A 5 33.52 62.83 -11.11
N ASP A 6 32.51 62.50 -11.91
CA ASP A 6 32.01 63.24 -13.09
C ASP A 6 32.25 62.64 -14.48
N GLU A 7 31.23 61.91 -14.94
CA GLU A 7 30.69 62.05 -16.31
C GLU A 7 30.01 63.43 -16.47
N PRO A 8 29.77 63.90 -17.70
CA PRO A 8 28.36 64.10 -18.06
C PRO A 8 27.97 63.86 -19.53
N PHE A 9 26.86 63.14 -19.70
CA PHE A 9 25.61 63.47 -20.42
C PHE A 9 25.56 63.92 -21.89
N GLY A 10 24.72 63.19 -22.64
CA GLY A 10 23.75 63.70 -23.64
C GLY A 10 23.65 62.78 -24.86
N GLY A 11 22.53 62.18 -25.27
CA GLY A 11 21.13 62.18 -24.84
C GLY A 11 20.28 61.52 -25.95
N GLN A 12 19.43 60.55 -25.58
CA GLN A 12 17.99 60.41 -25.90
C GLN A 12 17.50 60.59 -27.37
N GLN A 13 16.60 59.81 -27.99
CA GLN A 13 15.45 58.93 -27.66
C GLN A 13 15.15 58.10 -28.95
N HIS A 14 14.68 56.85 -28.96
CA HIS A 14 13.34 56.34 -28.61
C HIS A 14 13.45 54.80 -28.50
N ARG A 15 13.16 54.16 -27.37
CA ARG A 15 11.84 53.63 -26.92
C ARG A 15 11.11 52.74 -27.95
N LEU A 16 11.33 51.42 -27.81
CA LEU A 16 10.27 50.40 -27.82
C LEU A 16 10.59 49.39 -26.70
N ALA A 17 9.86 49.52 -25.59
CA ALA A 17 9.50 48.39 -24.73
C ALA A 17 8.55 47.49 -25.56
N ASP A 18 8.32 46.21 -25.30
CA ASP A 18 8.16 45.53 -24.03
C ASP A 18 8.08 44.01 -24.31
N GLU A 19 8.13 43.21 -23.25
CA GLU A 19 7.54 41.86 -23.15
C GLU A 19 8.20 40.69 -23.92
N GLY A 20 9.25 40.15 -23.31
CA GLY A 20 9.75 38.79 -23.53
C GLY A 20 9.79 37.96 -22.25
N ARG A 21 8.81 38.13 -21.35
CA ARG A 21 8.65 37.30 -20.15
C ARG A 21 8.06 35.97 -20.61
N VAL A 22 8.91 34.95 -20.74
CA VAL A 22 8.47 33.57 -21.00
C VAL A 22 7.76 33.07 -19.75
N GLU A 23 6.45 33.28 -19.67
CA GLU A 23 5.58 32.57 -18.74
C GLU A 23 5.66 31.07 -19.07
N PRO A 24 5.76 30.18 -18.05
CA PRO A 24 5.56 28.77 -18.28
C PRO A 24 4.08 28.58 -18.58
N ARG A 25 3.74 28.48 -19.86
CA ARG A 25 2.43 27.99 -20.30
C ARG A 25 2.20 26.67 -19.58
N ILE A 26 1.21 26.67 -18.70
CA ILE A 26 0.68 25.50 -18.00
C ILE A 26 0.19 24.57 -19.10
N GLY A 27 1.09 23.71 -19.54
CA GLY A 27 0.83 22.73 -20.58
C GLY A 27 -0.24 21.79 -20.07
N GLN A 28 -1.35 21.76 -20.79
CA GLN A 28 -2.30 20.64 -20.75
C GLN A 28 -1.48 19.35 -20.75
N ARG A 29 -1.41 18.68 -19.60
CA ARG A 29 -0.98 17.29 -19.54
C ARG A 29 -2.00 16.50 -20.32
N VAL A 30 -1.73 16.28 -21.61
CA VAL A 30 -2.29 15.13 -22.32
C VAL A 30 -1.93 13.95 -21.43
N ALA A 31 -2.94 13.34 -20.81
CA ALA A 31 -2.75 12.13 -20.05
C ALA A 31 -2.24 11.08 -21.04
N HIS A 32 -0.93 10.93 -21.17
CA HIS A 32 -0.33 9.81 -21.87
C HIS A 32 -0.82 8.57 -21.15
N ARG A 33 -1.82 7.92 -21.73
CA ARG A 33 -2.20 6.57 -21.33
C ARG A 33 -0.94 5.74 -21.46
N VAL A 34 -0.46 5.21 -20.34
CA VAL A 34 0.70 4.31 -20.34
C VAL A 34 0.30 3.12 -21.19
N ASP A 35 1.08 2.85 -22.23
CA ASP A 35 0.84 1.73 -23.13
C ASP A 35 1.32 0.45 -22.46
N HIS A 36 0.37 -0.37 -21.99
CA HIS A 36 0.67 -1.64 -21.31
C HIS A 36 0.91 -2.82 -22.27
N ARG A 37 0.83 -2.64 -23.59
CA ARG A 37 0.89 -3.74 -24.57
C ARG A 37 2.11 -4.66 -24.40
N LEU A 38 3.31 -4.09 -24.28
CA LEU A 38 4.54 -4.89 -24.12
C LEU A 38 4.53 -5.73 -22.83
N VAL A 39 3.99 -5.18 -21.75
CA VAL A 39 3.89 -5.90 -20.47
C VAL A 39 2.83 -6.99 -20.56
N ILE A 40 1.69 -6.70 -21.18
CA ILE A 40 0.62 -7.67 -21.43
C ILE A 40 1.13 -8.83 -22.28
N ASP A 41 1.86 -8.56 -23.36
CA ASP A 41 2.42 -9.61 -24.22
C ASP A 41 3.45 -10.47 -23.48
N ALA A 42 4.33 -9.85 -22.68
CA ALA A 42 5.30 -10.58 -21.86
C ALA A 42 4.60 -11.48 -20.82
N VAL A 43 3.53 -10.99 -20.18
CA VAL A 43 2.72 -11.77 -19.24
C VAL A 43 2.01 -12.91 -19.95
N ARG A 44 1.38 -12.67 -21.11
CA ARG A 44 0.71 -13.71 -21.90
C ARG A 44 1.68 -14.81 -22.29
N ASN A 45 2.83 -14.45 -22.85
CA ASN A 45 3.87 -15.40 -23.25
C ASN A 45 4.35 -16.23 -22.05
N THR A 46 4.51 -15.61 -20.87
CA THR A 46 4.90 -16.31 -19.64
C THR A 46 3.81 -17.27 -19.14
N LEU A 47 2.54 -16.86 -19.16
CA LEU A 47 1.41 -17.66 -18.68
C LEU A 47 1.11 -18.88 -19.55
N THR A 48 1.45 -18.80 -20.83
CA THR A 48 1.13 -19.80 -21.86
C THR A 48 2.32 -20.64 -22.30
N ASP A 49 3.54 -20.35 -21.82
CA ASP A 49 4.72 -21.16 -22.13
C ASP A 49 4.65 -22.52 -21.41
N PRO A 50 4.50 -23.64 -22.14
CA PRO A 50 4.35 -24.97 -21.55
C PRO A 50 5.63 -25.49 -20.86
N ARG A 51 6.75 -24.79 -21.01
CA ARG A 51 8.05 -25.16 -20.42
C ARG A 51 8.23 -24.59 -19.02
N LEU A 52 7.42 -23.61 -18.62
CA LEU A 52 7.53 -22.93 -17.33
C LEU A 52 6.64 -23.61 -16.28
N ASP A 53 7.18 -23.82 -15.08
CA ASP A 53 6.41 -24.35 -13.97
C ASP A 53 5.58 -23.26 -13.26
N SER A 54 4.56 -23.68 -12.51
CA SER A 54 3.68 -22.77 -11.77
C SER A 54 4.41 -21.92 -10.71
N ALA A 55 5.54 -22.40 -10.18
CA ALA A 55 6.30 -21.66 -9.17
C ALA A 55 7.01 -20.46 -9.81
N PHE A 56 7.67 -20.68 -10.94
CA PHE A 56 8.31 -19.63 -11.72
C PHE A 56 7.28 -18.61 -12.21
N ILE A 57 6.19 -19.07 -12.82
CA ILE A 57 5.11 -18.18 -13.28
C ILE A 57 4.57 -17.38 -12.09
N GLY A 58 4.25 -18.03 -10.97
CA GLY A 58 3.73 -17.35 -9.78
C GLY A 58 4.69 -16.31 -9.17
N GLU A 59 6.01 -16.43 -9.35
CA GLU A 59 6.95 -15.38 -8.92
C GLU A 59 7.04 -14.25 -9.95
N ALA A 60 7.13 -14.60 -11.24
CA ALA A 60 7.27 -13.64 -12.34
C ALA A 60 6.06 -12.71 -12.49
N MET A 61 4.87 -13.17 -12.10
CA MET A 61 3.62 -12.41 -12.24
C MET A 61 3.34 -11.41 -11.10
N LEU A 62 4.21 -11.31 -10.10
CA LEU A 62 4.03 -10.34 -9.03
C LEU A 62 4.34 -8.93 -9.51
N LEU A 63 3.35 -8.05 -9.40
CA LEU A 63 3.62 -6.63 -9.52
C LEU A 63 4.45 -6.16 -8.32
N PRO A 64 5.46 -5.30 -8.53
CA PRO A 64 6.20 -4.68 -7.44
C PRO A 64 5.27 -4.03 -6.41
N SER A 65 5.70 -4.03 -5.15
CA SER A 65 4.94 -3.39 -4.07
C SER A 65 4.98 -1.86 -4.20
N GLU A 66 3.96 -1.17 -3.68
CA GLU A 66 3.92 0.29 -3.72
C GLU A 66 5.12 0.93 -3.01
N GLY A 67 5.55 0.33 -1.89
CA GLY A 67 6.75 0.76 -1.16
C GLY A 67 8.03 0.62 -1.99
N PHE A 68 8.18 -0.50 -2.72
CA PHE A 68 9.33 -0.70 -3.60
C PHE A 68 9.36 0.34 -4.72
N ILE A 69 8.23 0.60 -5.36
CA ILE A 69 8.12 1.62 -6.42
C ILE A 69 8.46 3.01 -5.85
N GLY A 70 7.91 3.33 -4.67
CA GLY A 70 8.21 4.59 -3.98
C GLY A 70 9.69 4.76 -3.66
N ASP A 71 10.38 3.69 -3.26
CA ASP A 71 11.81 3.76 -2.97
C ASP A 71 12.65 4.16 -4.19
N GLN A 72 12.18 3.89 -5.42
CA GLN A 72 12.82 4.30 -6.67
C GLN A 72 12.53 5.76 -7.06
N MET A 73 11.61 6.45 -6.39
CA MET A 73 11.24 7.83 -6.69
C MET A 73 12.02 8.84 -5.84
N ALA A 74 12.43 9.95 -6.44
CA ALA A 74 13.02 11.06 -5.70
C ALA A 74 12.02 11.65 -4.68
N VAL A 75 10.79 11.90 -5.14
CA VAL A 75 9.64 12.27 -4.31
C VAL A 75 8.55 11.24 -4.52
N VAL A 76 8.14 10.56 -3.46
CA VAL A 76 7.14 9.50 -3.43
C VAL A 76 5.75 10.13 -3.56
N ASP A 77 4.98 9.66 -4.55
CA ASP A 77 3.56 9.96 -4.69
C ASP A 77 2.74 8.65 -4.52
N PRO A 78 2.26 8.35 -3.29
CA PRO A 78 1.53 7.11 -3.02
C PRO A 78 0.28 6.94 -3.87
N VAL A 79 -0.41 8.05 -4.19
CA VAL A 79 -1.65 8.02 -4.96
C VAL A 79 -1.35 7.74 -6.43
N ALA A 80 -0.31 8.34 -7.00
CA ALA A 80 0.10 8.07 -8.37
C ALA A 80 0.60 6.63 -8.54
N ILE A 81 1.42 6.13 -7.59
CA ILE A 81 1.89 4.74 -7.58
C ILE A 81 0.70 3.78 -7.58
N HIS A 82 -0.22 3.98 -6.63
CA HIS A 82 -1.41 3.14 -6.49
C HIS A 82 -2.24 3.13 -7.78
N LYS A 83 -2.55 4.32 -8.32
CA LYS A 83 -3.32 4.46 -9.58
C LYS A 83 -2.64 3.76 -10.76
N ALA A 84 -1.33 3.92 -10.93
CA ALA A 84 -0.59 3.28 -12.01
C ALA A 84 -0.58 1.76 -11.86
N ARG A 85 -0.37 1.27 -10.63
CA ARG A 85 -0.35 -0.16 -10.33
C ARG A 85 -1.71 -0.82 -10.56
N GLU A 86 -2.80 -0.23 -10.07
CA GLU A 86 -4.14 -0.78 -10.26
C GLU A 86 -4.63 -0.64 -11.71
N ALA A 87 -4.20 0.39 -12.44
CA ALA A 87 -4.46 0.49 -13.88
C ALA A 87 -3.80 -0.66 -14.65
N LEU A 88 -2.50 -0.92 -14.42
CA LEU A 88 -1.82 -2.07 -15.03
C LEU A 88 -2.46 -3.39 -14.63
N ARG A 89 -2.81 -3.55 -13.34
CA ARG A 89 -3.46 -4.76 -12.83
C ARG A 89 -4.81 -5.01 -13.50
N LYS A 90 -5.61 -3.95 -13.73
CA LYS A 90 -6.88 -4.02 -14.46
C LYS A 90 -6.67 -4.39 -15.92
N ASP A 91 -5.71 -3.77 -16.61
CA ASP A 91 -5.44 -4.05 -18.02
C ASP A 91 -4.94 -5.49 -18.22
N LEU A 92 -4.08 -5.98 -17.32
CA LEU A 92 -3.65 -7.39 -17.29
C LEU A 92 -4.81 -8.34 -17.01
N GLY A 93 -5.67 -8.02 -16.04
CA GLY A 93 -6.82 -8.85 -15.68
C GLY A 93 -7.84 -8.95 -16.82
N THR A 94 -8.18 -7.81 -17.43
CA THR A 94 -9.17 -7.75 -18.53
C THR A 94 -8.66 -8.35 -19.83
N THR A 95 -7.42 -8.04 -20.23
CA THR A 95 -6.88 -8.46 -21.54
C THR A 95 -6.50 -9.94 -21.57
N LEU A 96 -6.16 -10.52 -20.40
CA LEU A 96 -5.71 -11.90 -20.24
C LEU A 96 -6.69 -12.73 -19.41
N GLU A 97 -7.96 -12.35 -19.36
CA GLU A 97 -8.95 -13.00 -18.49
C GLU A 97 -8.99 -14.52 -18.74
N ASN A 98 -9.00 -14.96 -20.00
CA ASN A 98 -9.02 -16.37 -20.36
C ASN A 98 -7.78 -17.12 -19.86
N GLU A 99 -6.59 -16.55 -20.03
CA GLU A 99 -5.34 -17.13 -19.53
C GLU A 99 -5.31 -17.20 -18.01
N TRP A 100 -5.85 -16.19 -17.31
CA TRP A 100 -5.97 -16.22 -15.85
C TRP A 100 -6.98 -17.27 -15.39
N ARG A 101 -8.10 -17.45 -16.09
CA ARG A 101 -9.07 -18.53 -15.82
C ARG A 101 -8.44 -19.90 -15.99
N ASP A 102 -7.73 -20.12 -17.09
CA ASP A 102 -7.00 -21.37 -17.31
C ASP A 102 -5.94 -21.61 -16.22
N ALA A 103 -5.15 -20.59 -15.88
CA ALA A 103 -4.19 -20.67 -14.78
C ALA A 103 -4.84 -20.99 -13.43
N TYR A 104 -6.01 -20.40 -13.15
CA TYR A 104 -6.77 -20.65 -11.94
C TYR A 104 -7.29 -22.09 -11.86
N GLU A 105 -7.88 -22.60 -12.94
CA GLU A 105 -8.44 -23.95 -12.99
C GLU A 105 -7.36 -25.03 -13.02
N ARG A 106 -6.30 -24.87 -13.82
CA ARG A 106 -5.22 -25.87 -13.91
C ARG A 106 -4.38 -25.98 -12.63
N THR A 107 -4.41 -24.96 -11.77
CA THR A 107 -3.74 -24.96 -10.46
C THR A 107 -4.65 -25.37 -9.32
N ARG A 108 -5.91 -25.74 -9.60
CA ARG A 108 -6.82 -26.29 -8.62
C ARG A 108 -6.28 -27.64 -8.12
N ALA A 109 -5.77 -27.64 -6.90
CA ALA A 109 -5.38 -28.88 -6.23
C ALA A 109 -6.63 -29.64 -5.75
N ASN A 110 -6.64 -30.95 -5.93
CA ASN A 110 -7.65 -31.83 -5.33
C ASN A 110 -7.29 -32.23 -3.88
N ARG A 111 -6.02 -32.08 -3.45
CA ARG A 111 -5.53 -32.35 -2.08
C ARG A 111 -4.35 -31.46 -1.70
N PHE A 112 -4.23 -31.10 -0.42
CA PHE A 112 -3.06 -30.41 0.12
C PHE A 112 -1.77 -31.23 0.04
N GLU A 113 -0.70 -30.60 -0.46
CA GLU A 113 0.65 -31.16 -0.53
C GLU A 113 1.72 -30.09 -0.26
N LEU A 114 2.85 -30.50 0.36
CA LEU A 114 3.96 -29.62 0.75
C LEU A 114 5.09 -29.51 -0.29
N SER A 115 4.98 -30.16 -1.45
CA SER A 115 6.00 -30.10 -2.50
C SER A 115 6.18 -28.68 -3.06
N PRO A 116 7.38 -28.35 -3.58
CA PRO A 116 7.62 -27.07 -4.26
C PRO A 116 6.61 -26.78 -5.38
N GLN A 117 6.24 -27.82 -6.14
CA GLN A 117 5.26 -27.75 -7.22
C GLN A 117 3.88 -27.37 -6.69
N ALA A 118 3.41 -28.03 -5.63
CA ALA A 118 2.13 -27.72 -5.00
C ALA A 118 2.10 -26.31 -4.39
N LYS A 119 3.21 -25.85 -3.79
CA LYS A 119 3.35 -24.46 -3.30
C LYS A 119 3.27 -23.45 -4.44
N GLY A 120 3.97 -23.72 -5.55
CA GLY A 120 3.92 -22.90 -6.76
C GLY A 120 2.51 -22.80 -7.35
N ALA A 121 1.81 -23.93 -7.45
CA ALA A 121 0.42 -23.98 -7.92
C ALA A 121 -0.52 -23.12 -7.07
N ARG A 122 -0.47 -23.26 -5.72
CA ARG A 122 -1.29 -22.43 -4.81
C ARG A 122 -1.00 -20.93 -4.94
N ARG A 123 0.27 -20.56 -5.12
CA ARG A 123 0.67 -19.18 -5.37
C ARG A 123 0.09 -18.66 -6.68
N LEU A 124 0.30 -19.38 -7.78
CA LEU A 124 -0.24 -19.00 -9.08
C LEU A 124 -1.77 -18.91 -9.05
N ARG A 125 -2.46 -19.85 -8.39
CA ARG A 125 -3.92 -19.81 -8.20
C ARG A 125 -4.38 -18.52 -7.53
N SER A 126 -3.70 -18.12 -6.46
CA SER A 126 -4.02 -16.89 -5.71
C SER A 126 -3.76 -15.63 -6.53
N ILE A 127 -2.69 -15.63 -7.33
CA ILE A 127 -2.37 -14.51 -8.25
C ILE A 127 -3.41 -14.41 -9.36
N ALA A 128 -3.75 -15.53 -9.99
CA ALA A 128 -4.78 -15.60 -11.02
C ALA A 128 -6.12 -15.08 -10.49
N LEU A 129 -6.54 -15.53 -9.30
CA LEU A 129 -7.73 -15.01 -8.63
C LEU A 129 -7.68 -13.49 -8.41
N GLY A 130 -6.51 -12.97 -8.02
CA GLY A 130 -6.28 -11.54 -7.84
C GLY A 130 -6.41 -10.72 -9.13
N PHE A 131 -6.01 -11.27 -10.29
CA PHE A 131 -6.20 -10.64 -11.60
C PHE A 131 -7.62 -10.80 -12.13
N LEU A 132 -8.28 -11.95 -11.91
CA LEU A 132 -9.71 -12.12 -12.21
C LEU A 132 -10.56 -11.10 -11.45
N MET A 133 -10.27 -10.86 -10.17
CA MET A 133 -10.95 -9.82 -9.40
C MET A 133 -10.66 -8.41 -9.91
N ALA A 134 -9.43 -8.13 -10.35
CA ALA A 134 -9.07 -6.84 -10.93
C ALA A 134 -9.68 -6.60 -12.32
N SER A 135 -9.98 -7.67 -13.07
CA SER A 135 -10.64 -7.58 -14.38
C SER A 135 -12.05 -7.01 -14.28
N GLY A 136 -12.70 -7.15 -13.11
CA GLY A 136 -14.12 -6.84 -12.93
C GLY A 136 -15.06 -7.94 -13.40
N ALA A 137 -14.56 -9.15 -13.68
CA ALA A 137 -15.37 -10.32 -13.99
C ALA A 137 -16.45 -10.55 -12.91
N SER A 138 -17.71 -10.68 -13.34
CA SER A 138 -18.86 -10.70 -12.44
C SER A 138 -18.91 -11.90 -11.51
N ASP A 139 -18.30 -13.02 -11.90
CA ASP A 139 -18.23 -14.26 -11.13
C ASP A 139 -16.99 -14.34 -10.22
N ALA A 140 -16.00 -13.46 -10.39
CA ALA A 140 -14.76 -13.50 -9.63
C ALA A 140 -14.95 -13.41 -8.09
N PRO A 141 -15.88 -12.61 -7.54
CA PRO A 141 -16.15 -12.60 -6.10
C PRO A 141 -16.63 -13.95 -5.57
N GLU A 142 -17.45 -14.65 -6.37
CA GLU A 142 -17.95 -15.97 -6.01
C GLU A 142 -16.84 -17.04 -6.11
N LEU A 143 -15.98 -16.96 -7.13
CA LEU A 143 -14.79 -17.79 -7.22
C LEU A 143 -13.87 -17.61 -6.00
N ALA A 144 -13.69 -16.37 -5.55
CA ALA A 144 -12.89 -16.07 -4.38
C ALA A 144 -13.52 -16.62 -3.10
N LEU A 145 -14.84 -16.45 -2.91
CA LEU A 145 -15.55 -16.99 -1.75
C LEU A 145 -15.53 -18.52 -1.72
N ARG A 146 -15.69 -19.16 -2.90
CA ARG A 146 -15.58 -20.62 -3.04
C ARG A 146 -14.19 -21.11 -2.64
N GLN A 147 -13.12 -20.52 -3.18
CA GLN A 147 -11.76 -20.89 -2.78
C GLN A 147 -11.53 -20.69 -1.28
N PHE A 148 -11.98 -19.58 -0.72
CA PHE A 148 -11.87 -19.32 0.72
C PHE A 148 -12.54 -20.41 1.57
N SER A 149 -13.76 -20.78 1.19
CA SER A 149 -14.62 -21.71 1.93
C SER A 149 -14.12 -23.15 1.80
N GLU A 150 -13.79 -23.57 0.59
CA GLU A 150 -13.36 -24.94 0.27
C GLU A 150 -11.89 -25.21 0.58
N ALA A 151 -11.06 -24.18 0.80
CA ALA A 151 -9.64 -24.36 1.07
C ALA A 151 -9.38 -25.27 2.29
N ASP A 152 -8.63 -26.35 2.08
CA ASP A 152 -8.18 -27.28 3.12
C ASP A 152 -6.90 -26.81 3.83
N ASN A 153 -6.27 -25.73 3.34
CA ASN A 153 -5.03 -25.20 3.86
C ASN A 153 -5.06 -23.67 4.01
N MET A 154 -4.17 -23.13 4.86
CA MET A 154 -4.15 -21.70 5.15
C MET A 154 -3.61 -20.86 3.99
N THR A 155 -2.77 -21.40 3.11
CA THR A 155 -2.21 -20.65 1.97
C THR A 155 -3.31 -20.24 0.99
N ASP A 156 -4.12 -21.20 0.53
CA ASP A 156 -5.22 -20.93 -0.40
C ASP A 156 -6.30 -20.06 0.24
N ARG A 157 -6.62 -20.33 1.52
CA ARG A 157 -7.59 -19.54 2.27
C ARG A 157 -7.15 -18.09 2.40
N MET A 158 -5.89 -17.83 2.75
CA MET A 158 -5.36 -16.47 2.87
C MET A 158 -5.27 -15.75 1.52
N GLY A 159 -4.93 -16.46 0.44
CA GLY A 159 -4.93 -15.88 -0.91
C GLY A 159 -6.31 -15.38 -1.33
N ALA A 160 -7.34 -16.19 -1.09
CA ALA A 160 -8.72 -15.81 -1.34
C ALA A 160 -9.21 -14.70 -0.39
N PHE A 161 -8.92 -14.82 0.91
CA PHE A 161 -9.30 -13.81 1.91
C PHE A 161 -8.66 -12.45 1.62
N GLY A 162 -7.38 -12.40 1.28
CA GLY A 162 -6.68 -11.17 0.89
C GLY A 162 -7.29 -10.55 -0.37
N THR A 163 -7.72 -11.37 -1.33
CA THR A 163 -8.40 -10.86 -2.53
C THR A 163 -9.76 -10.25 -2.19
N LEU A 164 -10.57 -10.94 -1.38
CA LEU A 164 -11.88 -10.46 -0.93
C LEU A 164 -11.78 -9.20 -0.05
N ALA A 165 -10.80 -9.15 0.86
CA ALA A 165 -10.58 -8.02 1.76
C ALA A 165 -10.29 -6.70 1.03
N ASN A 166 -9.74 -6.77 -0.19
CA ASN A 166 -9.48 -5.63 -1.08
C ASN A 166 -10.67 -5.27 -2.00
N SER A 167 -11.74 -6.06 -1.99
CA SER A 167 -12.92 -5.85 -2.85
C SER A 167 -14.03 -5.08 -2.13
N MET A 168 -14.97 -4.50 -2.87
CA MET A 168 -16.19 -3.87 -2.34
C MET A 168 -17.42 -4.79 -2.32
N THR A 169 -17.25 -6.10 -2.49
CA THR A 169 -18.38 -7.02 -2.70
C THR A 169 -18.90 -7.62 -1.39
N PRO A 170 -20.17 -8.05 -1.32
CA PRO A 170 -20.74 -8.66 -0.12
C PRO A 170 -20.00 -9.92 0.37
N GLN A 171 -19.37 -10.67 -0.54
CA GLN A 171 -18.57 -11.85 -0.22
C GLN A 171 -17.39 -11.53 0.72
N ARG A 172 -16.90 -10.28 0.73
CA ARG A 172 -15.89 -9.82 1.67
C ARG A 172 -16.37 -10.00 3.11
N ASP A 173 -17.55 -9.49 3.42
CA ASP A 173 -18.04 -9.43 4.80
C ASP A 173 -18.39 -10.84 5.29
N VAL A 174 -18.89 -11.70 4.39
CA VAL A 174 -19.05 -13.14 4.64
C VAL A 174 -17.70 -13.79 5.01
N ALA A 175 -16.65 -13.55 4.23
CA ALA A 175 -15.33 -14.13 4.49
C ALA A 175 -14.68 -13.57 5.77
N ILE A 176 -14.84 -12.27 6.06
CA ILE A 176 -14.36 -11.65 7.31
C ILE A 176 -15.00 -12.33 8.52
N ALA A 177 -16.34 -12.46 8.52
CA ALA A 177 -17.07 -13.09 9.62
C ALA A 177 -16.73 -14.59 9.75
N ALA A 178 -16.73 -15.32 8.64
CA ALA A 178 -16.44 -16.76 8.65
C ALA A 178 -15.00 -17.08 9.06
N PHE A 179 -14.03 -16.24 8.68
CA PHE A 179 -12.65 -16.38 9.14
C PHE A 179 -12.56 -16.18 10.65
N TYR A 180 -13.20 -15.12 11.16
CA TYR A 180 -13.23 -14.82 12.59
C TYR A 180 -13.84 -15.97 13.40
N GLU A 181 -15.06 -16.39 13.08
CA GLU A 181 -15.74 -17.45 13.83
C GLU A 181 -14.96 -18.76 13.83
N LYS A 182 -14.29 -19.08 12.72
CA LYS A 182 -13.49 -20.30 12.62
C LYS A 182 -12.18 -20.26 13.42
N PHE A 183 -11.58 -19.08 13.60
CA PHE A 183 -10.20 -18.95 14.09
C PHE A 183 -10.00 -18.04 15.30
N ARG A 184 -11.06 -17.47 15.86
CA ARG A 184 -11.02 -16.54 17.02
C ARG A 184 -10.17 -17.04 18.19
N ASP A 185 -10.20 -18.35 18.46
CA ASP A 185 -9.43 -18.96 19.55
C ASP A 185 -7.94 -19.20 19.22
N ASN A 186 -7.49 -18.84 18.02
CA ASN A 186 -6.09 -18.95 17.59
C ASN A 186 -5.47 -17.57 17.36
N GLY A 187 -4.74 -17.07 18.35
CA GLY A 187 -4.13 -15.73 18.33
C GLY A 187 -3.28 -15.42 17.09
N LEU A 188 -2.42 -16.35 16.67
CA LEU A 188 -1.53 -16.17 15.50
C LEU A 188 -2.30 -16.14 14.17
N VAL A 189 -3.37 -16.92 14.06
CA VAL A 189 -4.24 -16.90 12.89
C VAL A 189 -5.08 -15.62 12.88
N MET A 190 -5.54 -15.19 14.04
CA MET A 190 -6.21 -13.89 14.20
C MET A 190 -5.31 -12.71 13.83
N ASP A 191 -4.00 -12.78 14.05
CA ASP A 191 -3.09 -11.72 13.58
C ASP A 191 -3.11 -11.58 12.06
N LYS A 192 -3.30 -12.68 11.32
CA LYS A 192 -3.48 -12.63 9.86
C LYS A 192 -4.82 -12.01 9.48
N TRP A 193 -5.86 -12.30 10.25
CA TRP A 193 -7.19 -11.71 10.05
C TRP A 193 -7.17 -10.19 10.23
N PHE A 194 -6.54 -9.70 11.29
CA PHE A 194 -6.33 -8.26 11.52
C PHE A 194 -5.47 -7.63 10.43
N SER A 195 -4.31 -8.22 10.15
CA SER A 195 -3.33 -7.69 9.19
C SER A 195 -3.88 -7.58 7.78
N THR A 196 -4.64 -8.57 7.32
CA THR A 196 -5.23 -8.56 5.98
C THR A 196 -6.23 -7.42 5.78
N GLN A 197 -7.00 -7.09 6.82
CA GLN A 197 -7.94 -5.98 6.76
C GLN A 197 -7.23 -4.62 6.86
N ALA A 198 -6.21 -4.49 7.72
CA ALA A 198 -5.45 -3.25 7.88
C ALA A 198 -4.52 -2.93 6.67
N PHE A 199 -4.13 -3.95 5.89
CA PHE A 199 -3.41 -3.78 4.62
C PHE A 199 -4.33 -3.61 3.39
N SER A 200 -5.65 -3.56 3.58
CA SER A 200 -6.56 -3.35 2.46
C SER A 200 -6.30 -2.01 1.77
N ILE A 201 -6.46 -1.97 0.45
CA ILE A 201 -6.35 -0.73 -0.35
C ILE A 201 -7.71 -0.05 -0.56
N ARG A 202 -8.76 -0.48 0.16
CA ARG A 202 -10.08 0.12 0.04
C ARG A 202 -10.10 1.56 0.61
N PRO A 203 -10.94 2.46 0.07
CA PRO A 203 -11.07 3.83 0.57
C PRO A 203 -11.50 3.92 2.05
N ASP A 204 -12.27 2.96 2.55
CA ASP A 204 -12.77 2.90 3.94
C ASP A 204 -11.79 2.18 4.90
N THR A 205 -10.57 1.88 4.47
CA THR A 205 -9.64 1.07 5.28
C THR A 205 -9.26 1.75 6.59
N LEU A 206 -9.11 3.09 6.63
CA LEU A 206 -8.83 3.80 7.89
C LEU A 206 -9.98 3.65 8.90
N ASP A 207 -11.23 3.79 8.46
CA ASP A 207 -12.40 3.60 9.31
C ASP A 207 -12.43 2.16 9.83
N ARG A 208 -12.14 1.19 8.95
CA ARG A 208 -12.01 -0.21 9.36
C ARG A 208 -10.89 -0.45 10.36
N VAL A 209 -9.74 0.21 10.22
CA VAL A 209 -8.62 0.10 11.18
C VAL A 209 -9.02 0.64 12.55
N GLU A 210 -9.77 1.74 12.61
CA GLU A 210 -10.33 2.29 13.85
C GLU A 210 -11.30 1.30 14.52
N GLU A 211 -12.13 0.60 13.75
CA GLU A 211 -12.98 -0.48 14.27
C GLU A 211 -12.16 -1.68 14.77
N LEU A 212 -11.08 -2.05 14.06
CA LEU A 212 -10.23 -3.17 14.45
C LEU A 212 -9.50 -2.93 15.77
N VAL A 213 -9.07 -1.70 16.07
CA VAL A 213 -8.47 -1.38 17.38
C VAL A 213 -9.50 -1.34 18.52
N ALA A 214 -10.79 -1.22 18.20
CA ALA A 214 -11.89 -1.33 19.16
C ALA A 214 -12.43 -2.77 19.30
N HIS A 215 -11.93 -3.70 18.49
CA HIS A 215 -12.40 -5.09 18.48
C HIS A 215 -12.07 -5.80 19.81
N PRO A 216 -12.96 -6.66 20.37
CA PRO A 216 -12.73 -7.36 21.64
C PRO A 216 -11.42 -8.17 21.70
N ASP A 217 -11.05 -8.81 20.59
CA ASP A 217 -9.80 -9.59 20.49
C ASP A 217 -8.56 -8.75 20.15
N PHE A 218 -8.69 -7.42 20.04
CA PHE A 218 -7.56 -6.52 19.94
C PHE A 218 -7.07 -6.13 21.34
N THR A 219 -5.78 -6.31 21.61
CA THR A 219 -5.17 -5.89 22.86
C THR A 219 -3.86 -5.18 22.56
N ILE A 220 -3.79 -3.90 22.92
CA ILE A 220 -2.63 -3.04 22.66
C ILE A 220 -1.34 -3.50 23.38
N THR A 221 -1.48 -4.25 24.49
CA THR A 221 -0.33 -4.81 25.23
C THR A 221 0.27 -6.05 24.56
N ASN A 222 -0.42 -6.68 23.61
CA ASN A 222 0.11 -7.79 22.83
C ASN A 222 0.90 -7.22 21.62
N PRO A 223 2.24 -7.38 21.56
CA PRO A 223 3.03 -6.80 20.48
C PRO A 223 2.70 -7.35 19.09
N ASN A 224 2.26 -8.60 18.99
CA ASN A 224 1.84 -9.18 17.72
C ASN A 224 0.52 -8.60 17.25
N ARG A 225 -0.43 -8.40 18.17
CA ARG A 225 -1.73 -7.80 17.87
C ARG A 225 -1.60 -6.31 17.51
N LEU A 226 -0.75 -5.58 18.23
CA LEU A 226 -0.41 -4.20 17.89
C LEU A 226 0.19 -4.12 16.47
N ARG A 227 1.14 -5.00 16.15
CA ARG A 227 1.77 -5.04 14.82
C ARG A 227 0.77 -5.43 13.72
N SER A 228 -0.16 -6.34 14.00
CA SER A 228 -1.14 -6.80 13.01
C SER A 228 -2.18 -5.76 12.64
N VAL A 229 -2.39 -4.71 13.44
CA VAL A 229 -3.29 -3.59 13.07
C VAL A 229 -2.49 -2.31 12.80
N VAL A 230 -1.79 -1.79 13.80
CA VAL A 230 -1.10 -0.48 13.72
C VAL A 230 0.15 -0.57 12.84
N GLY A 231 0.93 -1.63 13.01
CA GLY A 231 2.09 -1.90 12.16
C GLY A 231 1.68 -2.13 10.70
N ALA A 232 0.60 -2.89 10.48
CA ALA A 232 0.05 -3.14 9.15
C ALA A 232 -0.44 -1.86 8.47
N MET A 233 -1.26 -1.06 9.14
CA MET A 233 -1.75 0.22 8.58
C MET A 233 -0.58 1.17 8.27
N SER A 234 0.40 1.32 9.16
CA SER A 234 1.56 2.19 8.91
C SER A 234 2.47 1.72 7.77
N GLY A 235 2.43 0.44 7.41
CA GLY A 235 3.11 -0.10 6.23
C GLY A 235 2.31 0.07 4.93
N ASN A 236 1.00 0.28 5.01
CA ASN A 236 0.09 0.44 3.88
C ASN A 236 0.26 1.83 3.26
N GLN A 237 1.04 1.93 2.17
CA GLN A 237 1.49 3.21 1.61
C GLN A 237 0.34 4.14 1.21
N LEU A 238 -0.68 3.62 0.53
CA LEU A 238 -1.86 4.40 0.13
C LEU A 238 -2.60 4.96 1.35
N ILE A 239 -2.87 4.11 2.34
CA ILE A 239 -3.77 4.40 3.46
C ILE A 239 -3.06 5.23 4.54
N PHE A 240 -1.79 4.92 4.85
CA PHE A 240 -1.01 5.68 5.81
C PHE A 240 -0.76 7.11 5.35
N HIS A 241 -0.50 7.28 4.05
CA HIS A 241 -0.23 8.59 3.43
C HIS A 241 -1.46 9.23 2.79
N ASP A 242 -2.65 8.96 3.34
CA ASP A 242 -3.87 9.68 2.97
C ASP A 242 -3.67 11.20 3.11
N PRO A 243 -4.09 12.02 2.13
CA PRO A 243 -3.83 13.47 2.12
C PRO A 243 -4.49 14.22 3.29
N SER A 244 -5.48 13.65 3.97
CA SER A 244 -6.07 14.24 5.18
C SER A 244 -5.13 14.20 6.40
N GLY A 245 -4.10 13.36 6.37
CA GLY A 245 -3.20 13.12 7.51
C GLY A 245 -3.79 12.24 8.62
N ARG A 246 -4.99 11.66 8.43
CA ARG A 246 -5.62 10.77 9.41
C ARG A 246 -4.73 9.58 9.80
N GLY A 247 -4.03 8.97 8.83
CA GLY A 247 -3.10 7.85 9.09
C GLY A 247 -1.95 8.24 10.03
N TYR A 248 -1.40 9.46 9.86
CA TYR A 248 -0.33 9.97 10.71
C TYR A 248 -0.83 10.23 12.14
N ARG A 249 -1.98 10.89 12.28
CA ARG A 249 -2.60 11.16 13.58
C ARG A 249 -2.93 9.87 14.33
N PHE A 250 -3.54 8.91 13.64
CA PHE A 250 -3.84 7.60 14.21
C PHE A 250 -2.57 6.93 14.75
N LEU A 251 -1.48 6.91 13.96
CA LEU A 251 -0.25 6.27 14.40
C LEU A 251 0.34 6.99 15.62
N ALA A 252 0.38 8.33 15.62
CA ALA A 252 0.89 9.10 16.74
C ALA A 252 0.03 8.90 18.02
N ASP A 253 -1.30 8.82 17.91
CA ASP A 253 -2.17 8.52 19.05
C ASP A 253 -1.92 7.11 19.60
N MET A 254 -1.69 6.13 18.73
CA MET A 254 -1.33 4.78 19.15
C MET A 254 0.05 4.73 19.79
N LEU A 255 1.04 5.46 19.26
CA LEU A 255 2.38 5.57 19.83
C LEU A 255 2.33 6.12 21.27
N LEU A 256 1.56 7.18 21.52
CA LEU A 256 1.39 7.74 22.87
C LEU A 256 0.73 6.77 23.85
N LYS A 257 -0.21 5.94 23.39
CA LYS A 257 -0.84 4.90 24.22
C LYS A 257 0.14 3.76 24.52
N VAL A 258 0.87 3.28 23.50
CA VAL A 258 1.83 2.18 23.64
C VAL A 258 3.04 2.61 24.46
N ASP A 259 3.49 3.85 24.36
CA ASP A 259 4.66 4.35 25.08
C ASP A 259 4.54 4.16 26.61
N LYS A 260 3.35 4.45 27.14
CA LYS A 260 3.03 4.27 28.57
C LYS A 260 3.07 2.81 29.04
N LEU A 261 2.95 1.87 28.12
CA LEU A 261 2.87 0.43 28.38
C LEU A 261 4.18 -0.28 28.05
N ASN A 262 4.83 0.12 26.95
CA ASN A 262 6.02 -0.48 26.39
C ASN A 262 6.71 0.50 25.41
N SER A 263 7.55 1.39 25.96
CA SER A 263 8.31 2.41 25.24
C SER A 263 9.13 1.86 24.08
N GLN A 264 9.80 0.72 24.26
CA GLN A 264 10.62 0.09 23.22
C GLN A 264 9.78 -0.38 22.03
N THR A 265 8.56 -0.87 22.28
CA THR A 265 7.64 -1.28 21.21
C THR A 265 7.08 -0.05 20.49
N ALA A 266 6.74 1.00 21.22
CA ALA A 266 6.32 2.27 20.63
C ALA A 266 7.43 2.84 19.71
N ALA A 267 8.67 2.93 20.20
CA ALA A 267 9.79 3.46 19.43
C ALA A 267 9.98 2.74 18.08
N LYS A 268 9.83 1.40 18.05
CA LYS A 268 9.93 0.61 16.80
C LYS A 268 8.86 0.93 15.76
N LEU A 269 7.76 1.57 16.14
CA LEU A 269 6.66 1.96 15.24
C LEU A 269 6.72 3.42 14.77
N VAL A 270 7.68 4.22 15.26
CA VAL A 270 7.92 5.61 14.82
C VAL A 270 8.45 5.73 13.37
N PRO A 271 9.35 4.86 12.85
CA PRO A 271 10.06 5.09 11.59
C PRO A 271 9.20 5.47 10.37
N PRO A 272 7.96 4.97 10.18
CA PRO A 272 7.09 5.42 9.09
C PRO A 272 6.88 6.95 9.05
N LEU A 273 6.73 7.61 10.21
CA LEU A 273 6.63 9.08 10.29
C LEU A 273 7.94 9.80 9.99
N GLY A 274 9.09 9.15 10.23
CA GLY A 274 10.41 9.71 9.97
C GLY A 274 10.78 9.82 8.49
N ARG A 275 10.02 9.20 7.59
CA ARG A 275 10.26 9.24 6.14
C ARG A 275 9.77 10.53 5.45
N TRP A 276 9.35 11.54 6.20
CA TRP A 276 8.68 12.75 5.70
C TRP A 276 9.41 13.47 4.55
N ARG A 277 10.76 13.45 4.53
CA ARG A 277 11.57 14.04 3.45
C ARG A 277 11.39 13.40 2.07
N ARG A 278 10.83 12.19 2.02
CA ARG A 278 10.60 11.46 0.78
C ARG A 278 9.29 11.83 0.10
N PHE A 279 8.41 12.60 0.73
CA PHE A 279 7.07 12.91 0.22
C PHE A 279 6.94 14.37 -0.18
N ASP A 280 5.82 14.72 -0.81
CA ASP A 280 5.47 16.10 -1.12
C ASP A 280 5.38 16.99 0.13
N GLU A 281 5.45 18.31 -0.08
CA GLU A 281 5.47 19.30 1.01
C GLU A 281 4.26 19.19 1.96
N GLY A 282 3.07 18.86 1.44
CA GLY A 282 1.86 18.72 2.22
C GLY A 282 1.95 17.53 3.17
N ARG A 283 2.28 16.35 2.65
CA ARG A 283 2.50 15.15 3.48
C ARG A 283 3.65 15.32 4.46
N ALA A 284 4.75 15.92 4.00
CA ALA A 284 5.92 16.19 4.84
C ALA A 284 5.58 17.12 6.03
N ALA A 285 4.76 18.15 5.81
CA ALA A 285 4.30 19.03 6.88
C ALA A 285 3.43 18.28 7.90
N LEU A 286 2.49 17.45 7.45
CA LEU A 286 1.61 16.69 8.34
C LEU A 286 2.38 15.65 9.18
N MET A 287 3.31 14.92 8.57
CA MET A 287 4.15 13.94 9.29
C MET A 287 5.04 14.63 10.34
N ARG A 288 5.66 15.76 9.97
CA ARG A 288 6.48 16.55 10.92
C ARG A 288 5.65 17.13 12.06
N ALA A 289 4.42 17.58 11.79
CA ALA A 289 3.53 18.09 12.83
C ALA A 289 3.25 17.01 13.88
N GLU A 290 2.99 15.76 13.46
CA GLU A 290 2.80 14.65 14.40
C GLU A 290 4.09 14.26 15.14
N LEU A 291 5.26 14.29 14.49
CA LEU A 291 6.55 14.08 15.16
C LEU A 291 6.83 15.17 16.23
N ASN A 292 6.57 16.44 15.93
CA ASN A 292 6.70 17.52 16.89
C ASN A 292 5.73 17.35 18.06
N ARG A 293 4.46 17.00 17.77
CA ARG A 293 3.45 16.71 18.80
C ARG A 293 3.91 15.59 19.75
N LEU A 294 4.53 14.54 19.22
CA LEU A 294 5.07 13.45 20.02
C LEU A 294 6.17 13.96 20.96
N VAL A 295 7.17 14.70 20.45
CA VAL A 295 8.27 15.26 21.26
C VAL A 295 7.79 16.22 22.34
N GLU A 296 6.79 17.04 22.04
CA GLU A 296 6.21 18.02 22.97
C GLU A 296 5.32 17.38 24.05
N THR A 297 5.03 16.08 23.95
CA THR A 297 4.17 15.40 24.93
C THR A 297 4.89 15.24 26.27
N ALA A 298 4.32 15.84 27.31
CA ALA A 298 4.83 15.71 28.67
C ALA A 298 4.86 14.24 29.13
N GLY A 299 6.01 13.81 29.67
CA GLY A 299 6.19 12.44 30.16
C GLY A 299 6.46 11.40 29.07
N LEU A 300 6.79 11.81 27.84
CA LEU A 300 7.27 10.90 26.80
C LEU A 300 8.50 10.12 27.29
N SER A 301 8.51 8.81 27.06
CA SER A 301 9.65 7.97 27.46
C SER A 301 10.94 8.37 26.73
N LYS A 302 12.08 8.00 27.33
CA LYS A 302 13.40 8.23 26.72
C LYS A 302 13.55 7.54 25.36
N ASP A 303 13.08 6.29 25.23
CA ASP A 303 13.17 5.52 23.98
C ASP A 303 12.39 6.22 22.85
N MET A 304 11.18 6.69 23.15
CA MET A 304 10.37 7.44 22.20
C MET A 304 10.99 8.79 21.87
N PHE A 305 11.44 9.54 22.86
CA PHE A 305 12.09 10.84 22.64
C PHE A 305 13.30 10.73 21.71
N GLU A 306 14.17 9.75 21.94
CA GLU A 306 15.35 9.51 21.10
C GLU A 306 14.95 9.19 19.65
N GLN A 307 14.01 8.25 19.48
CA GLN A 307 13.60 7.80 18.15
C GLN A 307 12.85 8.88 17.36
N VAL A 308 11.98 9.66 18.01
CA VAL A 308 11.25 10.76 17.36
C VAL A 308 12.20 11.92 17.04
N SER A 309 13.11 12.27 17.94
CA SER A 309 14.13 13.30 17.70
C SER A 309 15.03 12.94 16.51
N LYS A 310 15.46 11.67 16.43
CA LYS A 310 16.22 11.16 15.27
C LYS A 310 15.43 11.22 13.97
N SER A 311 14.10 11.09 14.04
CA SER A 311 13.21 11.15 12.87
C SER A 311 12.94 12.59 12.39
N LEU A 312 13.07 13.58 13.29
CA LEU A 312 13.01 15.01 12.97
C LEU A 312 14.33 15.56 12.42
N ALA A 313 15.45 15.07 12.94
CA ALA A 313 16.82 15.41 12.50
C ALA A 313 17.05 15.03 11.04
#